data_AF-A0AAE0SQZ9-F1
#
_entry.id   AF-A0AAE0SQZ9-F1
#
_cell.length_a   1.000
_cell.length_b   1.000
_cell.length_c   1.000
_cell.angle_alpha   90.00
_cell.angle_beta   90.00
_cell.angle_gamma   90.00
#
_symmetry.space_group_name_H-M   'P 1'
#
loop_
_entity.id
_entity.type
_entity.pdbx_description
1 polymer ?
#
loop_
_entity_poly.entity_id
_entity_poly.type
_entity_poly.pdbx_seq_one_letter_code
_entity_poly.pdbx_strand_id
1 'polypeptide(L)'
;MYQDGNVRLLPITPHGLDWIPFGSSILIGQSNHMAVRPAAPLRNSDIDPKELTIQLTYWDGSVLSLKLDVTMKETTVIVSDAVYARSFSSNPFLTFRSMWVADGNADVDYVGWETLRGNSYAFFRKCISKHNTLSPKHRVKILD
;
A
#
# COMPACT_ATOMS: atom_id res chain seq x y z
N MET A 1 -5.35 8.60 3.52
CA MET A 1 -6.14 7.53 2.90
C MET A 1 -7.40 8.15 2.31
N TYR A 2 -7.93 7.61 1.21
CA TYR A 2 -9.16 8.07 0.56
C TYR A 2 -10.29 7.05 0.77
N GLN A 3 -11.53 7.48 0.58
CA GLN A 3 -12.73 6.64 0.75
C GLN A 3 -12.76 5.41 -0.17
N ASP A 4 -12.06 5.44 -1.31
CA ASP A 4 -11.93 4.31 -2.23
C ASP A 4 -10.85 3.29 -1.80
N GLY A 5 -10.32 3.43 -0.58
CA GLY A 5 -9.28 2.56 -0.02
C GLY A 5 -7.87 2.92 -0.48
N ASN A 6 -7.72 3.99 -1.28
CA ASN A 6 -6.42 4.42 -1.77
C ASN A 6 -5.56 5.04 -0.66
N VAL A 7 -4.33 4.56 -0.52
CA VAL A 7 -3.31 5.04 0.41
C VAL A 7 -2.10 5.46 -0.39
N ARG A 8 -1.52 6.60 -0.03
CA ARG A 8 -0.28 7.09 -0.62
C ARG A 8 0.86 6.83 0.35
N LEU A 9 1.84 6.05 -0.11
CA LEU A 9 3.09 5.82 0.59
C LEU A 9 4.13 6.82 0.05
N LEU A 10 4.40 7.85 0.84
CA LEU A 10 5.34 8.91 0.48
C LEU A 10 6.69 8.65 1.16
N PRO A 11 7.82 8.92 0.48
CA PRO A 11 9.12 8.96 1.15
C PRO A 11 9.14 10.02 2.27
N ILE A 12 10.15 9.93 3.14
CA ILE A 12 10.48 11.03 4.03
C ILE A 12 10.91 12.23 3.18
N THR A 13 10.39 13.41 3.51
CA THR A 13 10.75 14.63 2.80
C THR A 13 12.24 14.95 3.02
N PRO A 14 13.01 15.31 1.97
CA PRO A 14 14.37 15.77 2.15
C PRO A 14 14.44 17.00 3.07
N HIS A 15 15.57 17.17 3.76
CA HIS A 15 15.77 18.31 4.65
C HIS A 15 15.54 19.64 3.91
N GLY A 16 14.75 20.53 4.50
CA GLY A 16 14.40 21.83 3.92
C GLY A 16 13.21 21.81 2.95
N LEU A 17 12.54 20.66 2.77
CA LEU A 17 11.30 20.55 2.01
C LEU A 17 10.16 20.08 2.92
N ASP A 18 9.02 20.76 2.84
CA ASP A 18 7.84 20.45 3.66
C ASP A 18 7.03 19.27 3.09
N TRP A 19 7.11 19.03 1.77
CA TRP A 19 6.28 18.05 1.09
C TRP A 19 6.93 17.51 -0.19
N ILE A 20 6.64 16.25 -0.50
CA ILE A 20 6.93 15.65 -1.80
C ILE A 20 5.64 15.09 -2.43
N PRO A 21 5.29 15.49 -3.66
CA PRO A 21 4.02 15.09 -4.28
C PRO A 21 4.09 13.71 -4.94
N PHE A 22 5.20 12.99 -4.79
CA PHE A 22 5.50 11.76 -5.50
C PHE A 22 5.79 10.63 -4.50
N GLY A 23 5.25 9.46 -4.79
CA GLY A 23 5.28 8.27 -3.95
C GLY A 23 4.40 7.20 -4.58
N SER A 24 4.13 6.11 -3.89
CA SER A 24 3.37 5.00 -4.46
C SER A 24 1.92 5.02 -4.02
N SER A 25 1.02 4.64 -4.92
CA SER A 25 -0.40 4.47 -4.61
C SER A 25 -0.73 3.00 -4.43
N ILE A 26 -1.38 2.66 -3.32
CA ILE A 26 -1.86 1.31 -3.04
C ILE A 26 -3.32 1.34 -2.64
N LEU A 27 -4.04 0.26 -2.92
CA LEU A 27 -5.29 -0.07 -2.24
C LEU A 27 -4.96 -1.04 -1.12
N ILE A 28 -5.36 -0.70 0.10
CA ILE A 28 -5.39 -1.63 1.22
C ILE A 28 -6.83 -2.13 1.37
N GLY A 29 -7.00 -3.44 1.51
CA GLY A 29 -8.30 -4.10 1.49
C GLY A 29 -8.60 -4.79 0.15
N GLN A 30 -9.65 -5.61 0.14
CA GLN A 30 -10.01 -6.38 -1.04
C GLN A 30 -10.51 -5.49 -2.18
N SER A 31 -9.84 -5.58 -3.33
CA SER A 31 -10.22 -4.84 -4.54
C SER A 31 -10.57 -5.78 -5.69
N ASN A 32 -11.42 -5.31 -6.62
CA ASN A 32 -11.68 -6.04 -7.87
C ASN A 32 -10.65 -5.61 -8.92
N HIS A 33 -9.68 -6.47 -9.20
CA HIS A 33 -8.60 -6.20 -10.16
C HIS A 33 -9.09 -6.14 -11.62
N MET A 34 -10.27 -6.68 -11.92
CA MET A 34 -10.89 -6.63 -13.25
C MET A 34 -11.71 -5.36 -13.49
N ALA A 35 -11.94 -4.55 -12.46
CA ALA A 35 -12.66 -3.28 -12.62
C ALA A 35 -11.80 -2.26 -13.37
N VAL A 36 -12.43 -1.42 -14.20
CA VAL A 36 -11.75 -0.31 -14.93
C VAL A 36 -10.99 0.61 -13.97
N ARG A 37 -11.55 0.82 -12.78
CA ARG A 37 -10.90 1.51 -11.67
C ARG A 37 -11.06 0.67 -10.40
N PRO A 38 -10.04 -0.14 -10.04
CA PRO A 38 -10.06 -0.90 -8.80
C PRO A 38 -10.18 0.03 -7.59
N ALA A 39 -10.95 -0.41 -6.58
CA ALA A 39 -11.15 0.28 -5.32
C ALA A 39 -11.42 -0.75 -4.21
N ALA A 40 -11.10 -0.36 -2.98
CA ALA A 40 -11.48 -1.06 -1.75
C ALA A 40 -12.36 -0.10 -0.93
N PRO A 41 -13.67 -0.01 -1.23
CA PRO A 41 -14.53 1.07 -0.75
C PRO A 41 -14.73 0.97 0.77
N LEU A 42 -14.29 2.02 1.46
CA LEU A 42 -14.42 2.17 2.90
C LEU A 42 -15.83 2.61 3.28
N ARG A 43 -16.36 1.97 4.30
CA ARG A 43 -17.59 2.37 4.98
C ARG A 43 -17.27 3.29 6.17
N ASN A 44 -16.28 2.93 6.96
CA ASN A 44 -15.87 3.70 8.13
C ASN A 44 -14.36 3.56 8.38
N SER A 45 -13.79 4.58 9.02
CA SER A 45 -12.45 4.56 9.59
C SER A 45 -12.48 5.19 10.97
N ASP A 46 -11.99 4.49 11.97
CA ASP A 46 -11.79 5.03 13.32
C ASP A 46 -10.28 5.19 13.56
N ILE A 47 -9.86 6.37 14.02
CA ILE A 47 -8.45 6.74 14.13
C ILE A 47 -8.12 7.00 15.60
N ASP A 48 -7.19 6.23 16.15
CA ASP A 48 -6.57 6.54 17.43
C ASP A 48 -5.20 7.20 17.18
N PRO A 49 -5.09 8.53 17.34
CA PRO A 49 -3.84 9.24 17.12
C PRO A 49 -2.79 8.98 18.21
N LYS A 50 -3.21 8.51 19.40
CA LYS A 50 -2.29 8.22 20.51
C LYS A 50 -1.55 6.91 20.25
N GLU A 51 -2.28 5.89 19.81
CA GLU A 51 -1.71 4.57 19.48
C GLU A 51 -1.23 4.47 18.03
N LEU A 52 -1.48 5.51 17.21
CA LEU A 52 -1.22 5.55 15.77
C LEU A 52 -1.87 4.36 15.04
N THR A 53 -3.11 4.06 15.41
CA THR A 53 -3.89 2.97 14.81
C THR A 53 -5.10 3.49 14.06
N ILE A 54 -5.51 2.75 13.02
CA ILE A 54 -6.68 3.04 12.22
C ILE A 54 -7.47 1.73 12.04
N GLN A 55 -8.68 1.69 12.57
CA GLN A 55 -9.61 0.59 12.34
C GLN A 55 -10.46 0.87 11.11
N LEU A 56 -10.44 -0.06 10.15
CA LEU A 56 -11.13 0.08 8.87
C LEU A 56 -12.27 -0.92 8.76
N THR A 57 -13.42 -0.44 8.29
CA THR A 57 -14.56 -1.27 7.90
C THR A 57 -14.92 -0.98 6.44
N TYR A 58 -15.04 -2.02 5.63
CA TYR A 58 -15.36 -1.92 4.22
C TYR A 58 -16.86 -2.17 3.97
N TRP A 59 -17.35 -1.71 2.82
CA TRP A 59 -18.76 -1.90 2.44
C TRP A 59 -19.16 -3.35 2.22
N ASP A 60 -18.20 -4.23 1.91
CA ASP A 60 -18.44 -5.67 1.75
C ASP A 60 -18.41 -6.44 3.08
N GLY A 61 -18.24 -5.75 4.20
CA GLY A 61 -18.16 -6.35 5.54
C GLY A 61 -16.75 -6.75 5.96
N SER A 62 -15.74 -6.59 5.10
CA SER A 62 -14.35 -6.80 5.49
C SER A 62 -13.95 -5.80 6.59
N VAL A 63 -13.02 -6.20 7.45
CA VAL A 63 -12.42 -5.34 8.48
C VAL A 63 -10.91 -5.56 8.54
N LEU A 64 -10.15 -4.54 8.91
CA LEU A 64 -8.74 -4.67 9.26
C LEU A 64 -8.27 -3.50 10.12
N SER A 65 -7.20 -3.74 10.87
CA SER A 65 -6.49 -2.72 11.65
C SER A 65 -5.20 -2.32 10.94
N LEU A 66 -4.92 -1.03 10.89
CA LEU A 66 -3.64 -0.47 10.49
C LEU A 66 -2.94 0.09 11.72
N LYS A 67 -1.67 -0.24 11.91
CA LYS A 67 -0.79 0.42 12.87
C LYS A 67 0.39 1.06 12.14
N LEU A 68 0.66 2.33 12.44
CA LEU A 68 1.82 3.02 11.91
C LEU A 68 2.98 2.91 12.90
N ASP A 69 4.10 2.37 12.44
CA ASP A 69 5.38 2.41 13.14
C ASP A 69 6.33 3.33 12.37
N VAL A 70 6.66 4.47 12.97
CA VAL A 70 7.35 5.57 12.29
C VAL A 70 8.71 5.79 12.93
N THR A 71 9.76 5.72 12.12
CA THR A 71 11.13 6.03 12.51
C THR A 71 11.70 7.13 11.60
N MET A 72 12.88 7.65 11.95
CA MET A 72 13.60 8.61 11.10
C MET A 72 14.09 8.02 9.77
N LYS A 73 14.06 6.69 9.60
CA LYS A 73 14.58 6.00 8.40
C LYS A 73 13.47 5.42 7.53
N GLU A 74 12.42 4.91 8.15
CA GLU A 74 11.32 4.25 7.46
C GLU A 74 10.01 4.42 8.24
N THR A 75 8.90 4.30 7.50
CA THR A 75 7.55 4.16 8.05
C THR A 75 7.02 2.79 7.66
N THR A 76 6.62 2.00 8.63
CA THR A 76 6.01 0.69 8.46
C THR A 76 4.53 0.79 8.72
N VAL A 77 3.72 0.25 7.80
CA VAL A 77 2.29 0.05 8.01
C VAL A 77 2.07 -1.42 8.32
N ILE A 78 1.68 -1.72 9.56
CA ILE A 78 1.35 -3.08 9.99
C ILE A 78 -0.15 -3.27 9.76
N VAL A 79 -0.53 -4.33 9.06
CA VAL A 79 -1.92 -4.72 8.83
C VAL A 79 -2.22 -5.93 9.72
N SER A 80 -3.19 -5.82 10.63
CA SER A 80 -3.59 -6.88 11.54
C SER A 80 -5.11 -7.04 11.59
N ASP A 81 -5.58 -8.07 12.30
CA ASP A 81 -7.00 -8.30 12.60
C ASP A 81 -7.89 -8.32 11.35
N ALA A 82 -7.31 -8.77 10.24
CA ALA A 82 -7.93 -8.67 8.93
C ALA A 82 -8.91 -9.82 8.70
N VAL A 83 -10.17 -9.48 8.52
CA VAL A 83 -11.23 -10.40 8.09
C VAL A 83 -11.70 -9.95 6.72
N TYR A 84 -11.58 -10.85 5.75
CA TYR A 84 -11.88 -10.56 4.35
C TYR A 84 -13.15 -11.28 3.91
N ALA A 85 -14.04 -10.57 3.22
CA ALA A 85 -15.32 -11.11 2.78
C ALA A 85 -15.21 -12.08 1.59
N ARG A 86 -14.11 -12.03 0.83
CA ARG A 86 -13.94 -12.77 -0.43
C ARG A 86 -12.67 -13.61 -0.45
N SER A 87 -12.55 -14.49 -1.43
CA SER A 87 -11.32 -15.27 -1.65
C SER A 87 -10.18 -14.40 -2.18
N PHE A 88 -8.95 -14.66 -1.73
CA PHE A 88 -7.76 -13.99 -2.25
C PHE A 88 -7.45 -14.33 -3.71
N SER A 89 -7.95 -15.47 -4.23
CA SER A 89 -7.76 -15.83 -5.63
C SER A 89 -8.50 -14.90 -6.60
N SER A 90 -9.59 -14.25 -6.15
CA SER A 90 -10.36 -13.30 -6.95
C SER A 90 -10.10 -11.85 -6.55
N ASN A 91 -9.80 -11.61 -5.27
CA ASN A 91 -9.67 -10.27 -4.70
C ASN A 91 -8.41 -10.16 -3.83
N PRO A 92 -7.33 -9.54 -4.35
CA PRO A 92 -6.11 -9.34 -3.57
C PRO A 92 -6.37 -8.39 -2.40
N PHE A 93 -5.67 -8.61 -1.28
CA PHE A 93 -5.77 -7.78 -0.08
C PHE A 93 -4.95 -6.47 -0.16
N LEU A 94 -4.00 -6.42 -1.09
CA LEU A 94 -3.13 -5.27 -1.36
C LEU A 94 -2.99 -5.13 -2.87
N THR A 95 -3.13 -3.92 -3.41
CA THR A 95 -3.00 -3.68 -4.85
C THR A 95 -2.21 -2.41 -5.10
N PHE A 96 -1.06 -2.50 -5.76
CA PHE A 96 -0.37 -1.33 -6.27
C PHE A 96 -1.13 -0.75 -7.46
N ARG A 97 -1.26 0.58 -7.48
CA ARG A 97 -1.87 1.33 -8.58
C ARG A 97 -0.86 2.32 -9.10
N SER A 98 -0.88 2.52 -10.41
CA SER A 98 -0.14 3.60 -11.04
C SER A 98 -0.96 4.17 -12.18
N MET A 99 -0.68 5.42 -12.52
CA MET A 99 -1.23 6.07 -13.71
C MET A 99 -0.77 5.36 -14.99
N TRP A 100 0.41 4.74 -14.94
CA TRP A 100 1.02 4.02 -16.06
C TRP A 100 1.42 2.62 -15.61
N VAL A 101 1.02 1.58 -16.34
CA VAL A 101 1.40 0.19 -16.04
C VAL A 101 2.33 -0.30 -17.14
N ALA A 102 3.58 0.15 -17.06
CA ALA A 102 4.65 -0.23 -17.98
C ALA A 102 6.00 -0.24 -17.26
N ASP A 103 6.91 -1.10 -17.70
CA ASP A 103 8.29 -1.15 -17.24
C ASP A 103 8.95 0.24 -17.32
N GLY A 104 9.54 0.67 -16.20
CA GLY A 104 10.16 1.97 -16.04
C GLY A 104 9.19 3.13 -16.00
N ASN A 105 7.88 2.90 -15.87
CA ASN A 105 6.89 3.98 -15.79
C ASN A 105 5.82 3.81 -14.71
N ALA A 106 5.70 2.62 -14.13
CA ALA A 106 4.82 2.36 -13.00
C ALA A 106 5.40 2.80 -11.64
N ASP A 107 4.54 2.88 -10.64
CA ASP A 107 4.91 3.09 -9.24
C ASP A 107 5.79 1.93 -8.74
N VAL A 108 5.47 0.71 -9.19
CA VAL A 108 6.21 -0.55 -9.06
C VAL A 108 6.01 -1.36 -10.35
N ASP A 109 7.09 -1.95 -10.89
CA ASP A 109 7.06 -2.82 -12.09
C ASP A 109 7.75 -4.17 -11.88
N TYR A 110 8.51 -4.36 -10.78
CA TYR A 110 9.12 -5.65 -10.43
C TYR A 110 8.80 -6.05 -8.99
N VAL A 111 8.62 -7.35 -8.80
CA VAL A 111 8.52 -8.02 -7.50
C VAL A 111 9.57 -9.12 -7.42
N GLY A 112 10.21 -9.27 -6.27
CA GLY A 112 11.17 -10.34 -6.03
C GLY A 112 11.18 -10.77 -4.57
N TRP A 113 11.52 -12.03 -4.31
CA TRP A 113 11.79 -12.48 -2.95
C TRP A 113 13.08 -11.84 -2.42
N GLU A 114 13.05 -11.37 -1.17
CA GLU A 114 14.30 -10.94 -0.51
C GLU A 114 15.16 -12.15 -0.12
N THR A 115 14.51 -13.25 0.25
CA THR A 115 15.13 -14.55 0.54
C THR A 115 14.37 -15.62 -0.21
N LEU A 116 15.07 -16.56 -0.86
CA LEU A 116 14.44 -17.65 -1.60
C LEU A 116 13.43 -18.40 -0.72
N ARG A 117 12.15 -18.45 -1.13
CA ARG A 117 11.02 -19.02 -0.37
C ARG A 117 10.70 -18.33 0.97
N GLY A 118 11.14 -17.09 1.18
CA GLY A 118 10.79 -16.29 2.34
C GLY A 118 9.39 -15.69 2.26
N ASN A 119 8.93 -15.12 3.39
CA ASN A 119 7.68 -14.36 3.50
C ASN A 119 7.84 -12.85 3.25
N SER A 120 9.03 -12.43 2.79
CA SER A 120 9.37 -11.03 2.49
C SER A 120 9.63 -10.83 1.00
N TYR A 121 9.00 -9.79 0.46
CA TYR A 121 8.97 -9.47 -0.95
C TYR A 121 9.38 -8.01 -1.14
N ALA A 122 10.35 -7.79 -2.02
CA ALA A 122 10.74 -6.46 -2.47
C ALA A 122 9.88 -6.09 -3.69
N PHE A 123 9.22 -4.94 -3.61
CA PHE A 123 8.49 -4.29 -4.68
C PHE A 123 9.28 -3.05 -5.08
N PHE A 124 9.82 -3.05 -6.29
CA PHE A 124 10.77 -2.03 -6.70
C PHE A 124 10.64 -1.71 -8.18
N ARG A 125 11.39 -0.67 -8.57
CA ARG A 125 11.55 -0.29 -9.96
C ARG A 125 12.89 -0.73 -10.52
N LYS A 126 12.91 -1.37 -11.69
CA LYS A 126 14.16 -1.79 -12.34
C LYS A 126 14.96 -0.62 -12.88
N CYS A 127 14.28 0.46 -13.25
CA CYS A 127 14.90 1.72 -13.67
C CYS A 127 14.13 2.93 -13.11
N ILE A 128 14.72 4.12 -13.24
CA ILE A 128 14.10 5.38 -12.78
C ILE A 128 12.83 5.64 -13.61
N SER A 129 11.69 5.90 -12.94
CA SER A 129 10.45 6.25 -13.64
C SER A 129 10.55 7.61 -14.32
N LYS A 130 9.97 7.72 -15.52
CA LYS A 130 9.84 9.00 -16.23
C LYS A 130 8.85 9.96 -15.57
N HIS A 131 7.86 9.44 -14.84
CA HIS A 131 6.79 10.25 -14.23
C HIS A 131 6.82 10.33 -12.71
N ASN A 132 7.33 9.29 -12.04
CA ASN A 132 7.31 9.19 -10.58
C ASN A 132 8.72 8.92 -10.05
N THR A 133 9.66 9.83 -10.30
CA THR A 133 11.10 9.64 -10.00
C THR A 133 11.36 9.29 -8.52
N LEU A 134 10.52 9.78 -7.61
CA LEU A 134 10.66 9.61 -6.16
C LEU A 134 9.86 8.44 -5.55
N SER A 135 9.21 7.59 -6.35
CA SER A 135 8.52 6.39 -5.83
C SER A 135 9.50 5.48 -5.05
N PRO A 136 9.31 5.23 -3.76
CA PRO A 136 10.28 4.45 -2.98
C PRO A 136 10.24 2.96 -3.36
N LYS A 137 11.26 2.21 -2.93
CA LYS A 137 11.19 0.75 -2.91
C LYS A 137 10.36 0.35 -1.70
N HIS A 138 9.52 -0.66 -1.85
CA HIS A 138 8.68 -1.18 -0.77
C HIS A 138 9.11 -2.58 -0.42
N ARG A 139 8.99 -2.90 0.87
CA ARG A 139 9.11 -4.27 1.37
C ARG A 139 7.76 -4.66 1.93
N VAL A 140 7.21 -5.76 1.43
CA VAL A 140 5.98 -6.36 1.97
C VAL A 140 6.36 -7.67 2.62
N LYS A 141 6.09 -7.78 3.92
CA LYS A 141 6.36 -8.98 4.71
C LYS A 141 5.05 -9.54 5.23
N ILE A 142 4.81 -10.82 5.00
CA ILE A 142 3.71 -11.55 5.62
C ILE A 142 4.17 -12.01 7.01
N LEU A 143 3.39 -11.69 8.03
CA LEU A 143 3.67 -12.04 9.42
C LEU A 143 2.80 -13.26 9.79
N ASP A 144 3.37 -14.17 10.60
CA ASP A 144 2.67 -15.35 11.13
C ASP A 144 1.86 -15.01 12.39
#